data_AF-A0A3D3X1N5-F1
#
_entry.id   AF-A0A3D3X1N5-F1
#
_cell.length_a   1.000
_cell.length_b   1.000
_cell.length_c   1.000
_cell.angle_alpha   90.00
_cell.angle_beta   90.00
_cell.angle_gamma   90.00
#
_symmetry.space_group_name_H-M   'P 1'
#
loop_
_entity.id
_entity.type
_entity.pdbx_description
1 polymer ?
#
loop_
_entity_poly.entity_id
_entity_poly.type
_entity_poly.pdbx_seq_one_letter_code
_entity_poly.pdbx_strand_id
1 'polypeptide(L)'
;MFYKQRWVCRVCERNIKLDYKKPEELKEYMNRLGKILPKRATHLCTKHQRQVAREINRARKLALLPYVGEPKIIPDSRPRRRR
;
A
#
# COMPACT_ATOMS: atom_id res chain seq x y z
N MET A 1 -8.31 -31.87 11.94
CA MET A 1 -7.78 -31.48 10.61
C MET A 1 -8.28 -30.07 10.32
N PHE A 2 -7.44 -29.04 10.50
CA PHE A 2 -7.86 -27.65 10.27
C PHE A 2 -7.79 -27.33 8.78
N TYR A 3 -8.93 -27.35 8.09
CA TYR A 3 -9.01 -26.90 6.71
C TYR A 3 -8.71 -25.40 6.67
N LYS A 4 -7.51 -25.05 6.19
CA LYS A 4 -7.09 -23.66 6.02
C LYS A 4 -8.00 -23.00 5.00
N GLN A 5 -8.96 -22.21 5.49
CA GLN A 5 -9.82 -21.36 4.66
C GLN A 5 -8.95 -20.59 3.66
N ARG A 6 -9.24 -20.78 2.37
CA ARG A 6 -8.44 -20.23 1.27
C ARG A 6 -8.87 -18.79 1.07
N TRP A 7 -8.18 -17.85 1.72
CA TRP A 7 -8.47 -16.42 1.57
C TRP A 7 -8.28 -16.01 0.11
N VAL A 8 -9.37 -15.58 -0.54
CA VAL A 8 -9.36 -15.07 -1.90
C VAL A 8 -9.06 -13.56 -1.87
N CYS A 9 -8.15 -13.16 -2.74
CA CYS A 9 -7.72 -11.77 -2.91
C CYS A 9 -8.83 -10.89 -3.49
N ARG A 10 -9.08 -9.74 -2.87
CA ARG A 10 -10.05 -8.72 -3.34
C ARG A 10 -9.87 -8.32 -4.81
N VAL A 11 -8.62 -8.23 -5.29
CA VAL A 11 -8.29 -7.91 -6.70
C VAL A 11 -8.63 -9.07 -7.64
N CYS A 12 -8.47 -10.31 -7.18
CA CYS A 12 -8.80 -11.51 -7.96
C CYS A 12 -10.30 -11.66 -8.13
N GLU A 13 -11.06 -11.40 -7.07
CA GLU A 13 -12.53 -11.49 -7.09
C GLU A 13 -13.13 -10.46 -8.06
N ARG A 14 -12.61 -9.24 -8.03
CA ARG A 14 -13.11 -8.14 -8.88
C ARG A 14 -12.50 -8.09 -10.28
N ASN A 15 -11.57 -8.99 -10.61
CA ASN A 15 -10.82 -8.97 -11.88
C ASN A 15 -10.27 -7.59 -12.26
N ILE A 16 -9.79 -6.83 -11.27
CA ILE A 16 -9.26 -5.48 -11.51
C ILE A 16 -7.87 -5.63 -12.12
N LYS A 17 -7.69 -5.02 -13.30
CA LYS A 17 -6.37 -4.86 -13.91
C LYS A 17 -5.67 -3.67 -13.27
N LEU A 18 -4.58 -3.94 -12.57
CA LEU A 18 -3.73 -2.94 -11.95
C LEU A 18 -2.76 -2.40 -12.99
N ASP A 19 -2.90 -1.12 -13.33
CA ASP A 19 -2.08 -0.41 -14.31
C ASP A 19 -1.53 0.89 -13.71
N TYR A 20 -0.28 1.24 -14.04
CA TYR A 20 0.36 2.49 -13.62
C TYR A 20 -0.37 3.77 -14.09
N LYS A 21 -1.23 3.67 -15.11
CA LYS A 21 -1.99 4.79 -15.68
C LYS A 21 -3.08 5.31 -14.74
N LYS A 22 -3.51 4.49 -13.77
CA LYS A 22 -4.56 4.84 -12.80
C LYS A 22 -3.93 5.00 -11.41
N PRO A 23 -3.38 6.19 -11.09
CA PRO A 23 -2.71 6.41 -9.81
C PRO A 23 -3.67 6.31 -8.61
N GLU A 24 -4.97 6.49 -8.80
CA GLU A 24 -5.99 6.43 -7.75
C GLU A 24 -6.09 5.03 -7.12
N GLU A 25 -6.13 3.99 -7.94
CA GLU A 25 -6.18 2.60 -7.47
C GLU A 25 -4.87 2.19 -6.77
N LEU A 26 -3.74 2.75 -7.22
CA LEU A 26 -2.43 2.48 -6.63
C LEU A 26 -2.21 3.19 -5.29
N LYS A 27 -2.85 4.34 -5.07
CA LYS A 27 -2.78 5.09 -3.81
C LYS A 27 -3.35 4.29 -2.63
N GLU A 28 -4.36 3.45 -2.84
CA GLU A 28 -4.94 2.60 -1.78
C GLU A 28 -3.90 1.59 -1.23
N TYR A 29 -2.89 1.23 -2.02
CA TYR A 29 -1.81 0.32 -1.63
C TYR A 29 -0.57 1.04 -1.10
N MET A 30 -0.65 2.35 -0.89
CA MET A 30 0.44 3.17 -0.38
C MET A 30 0.07 3.81 0.96
N ASN A 31 1.08 3.90 1.82
CA ASN A 31 0.99 4.73 3.01
C ASN A 31 1.11 6.21 2.65
N ARG A 32 0.66 7.09 3.55
CA ARG A 32 0.86 8.54 3.46
C ARG A 32 2.31 8.94 3.18
N LEU A 33 3.28 8.21 3.74
CA LEU A 33 4.71 8.41 3.52
C LEU A 33 5.19 8.03 2.10
N GLY A 34 4.30 7.59 1.22
CA GLY A 34 4.66 7.09 -0.10
C GLY A 34 5.27 5.68 -0.09
N LYS A 35 5.26 4.96 1.04
CA LYS A 35 5.76 3.58 1.14
C LYS A 35 4.70 2.57 0.69
N ILE A 36 5.11 1.51 0.01
CA ILE A 36 4.20 0.42 -0.43
C ILE A 36 3.77 -0.39 0.79
N LEU A 37 2.47 -0.64 0.94
CA LEU A 37 1.94 -1.46 2.02
C LEU A 37 2.36 -2.93 1.87
N PRO A 38 2.72 -3.61 2.99
CA PRO A 38 3.06 -5.03 2.95
C PRO A 38 1.82 -5.88 2.69
N LYS A 39 2.04 -7.10 2.16
CA LYS A 39 0.98 -8.10 1.89
C LYS A 39 0.04 -8.36 3.09
N ARG A 40 0.58 -8.30 4.32
CA ARG A 40 -0.19 -8.53 5.55
C ARG A 40 -1.25 -7.46 5.79
N ALA A 41 -1.02 -6.24 5.32
CA ALA A 41 -1.97 -5.13 5.44
C ALA A 41 -2.93 -5.06 4.24
N THR A 42 -2.44 -5.37 3.03
CA THR A 42 -3.25 -5.29 1.81
C THR A 42 -4.12 -6.52 1.55
N HIS A 43 -3.80 -7.66 2.18
CA HIS A 43 -4.47 -8.96 1.95
C HIS A 43 -4.52 -9.37 0.46
N LEU A 44 -3.48 -9.01 -0.30
CA LEU A 44 -3.35 -9.37 -1.71
C LEU A 44 -2.71 -10.75 -1.90
N CYS A 45 -2.98 -11.37 -3.04
CA CYS A 45 -2.23 -12.55 -3.49
C CYS A 45 -0.77 -12.20 -3.80
N THR A 46 0.15 -13.16 -3.68
CA THR A 46 1.58 -12.92 -3.97
C THR A 46 1.81 -12.45 -5.41
N LYS A 47 1.02 -12.97 -6.37
CA LYS A 47 1.06 -12.54 -7.78
C LYS A 47 0.66 -11.06 -7.93
N HIS A 48 -0.48 -10.68 -7.36
CA HIS A 48 -0.96 -9.30 -7.42
C HIS A 48 -0.10 -8.33 -6.62
N GLN A 49 0.44 -8.72 -5.46
CA GLN A 49 1.38 -7.88 -4.72
C GLN A 49 2.64 -7.55 -5.55
N ARG A 50 3.18 -8.53 -6.31
CA ARG A 50 4.30 -8.30 -7.23
C ARG A 50 3.91 -7.39 -8.38
N GLN A 51 2.70 -7.54 -8.92
CA GLN A 51 2.18 -6.67 -9.97
C GLN A 51 2.01 -5.23 -9.46
N VAL A 52 1.34 -5.01 -8.33
CA VAL A 52 1.20 -3.71 -7.67
C VAL A 52 2.58 -3.06 -7.48
N ALA A 53 3.56 -3.78 -6.96
CA ALA A 53 4.89 -3.22 -6.73
C ALA A 53 5.59 -2.78 -8.04
N ARG A 54 5.42 -3.52 -9.13
CA ARG A 54 5.96 -3.15 -10.45
C ARG A 54 5.27 -1.91 -11.01
N GLU A 55 3.94 -1.85 -10.92
CA GLU A 55 3.14 -0.74 -11.42
C GLU A 55 3.36 0.54 -10.61
N ILE A 56 3.45 0.46 -9.28
CA ILE A 56 3.82 1.61 -8.43
C ILE A 56 5.21 2.12 -8.79
N ASN A 57 6.19 1.23 -9.00
CA ASN A 57 7.52 1.66 -9.39
C ASN A 57 7.56 2.29 -10.79
N ARG A 58 6.72 1.85 -11.73
CA ARG A 58 6.55 2.51 -13.04
C ARG A 58 5.92 3.88 -12.88
N ALA A 59 4.83 3.99 -12.13
CA ALA A 59 4.14 5.25 -11.86
C ALA A 59 5.05 6.29 -11.19
N ARG A 60 5.92 5.86 -10.27
CA ARG A 60 6.91 6.72 -9.62
C ARG A 60 7.96 7.26 -10.59
N LYS A 61 8.46 6.43 -11.52
CA LYS A 61 9.40 6.88 -12.57
C LYS A 61 8.78 7.91 -13.51
N LEU A 62 7.46 7.84 -13.70
CA LEU A 62 6.68 8.78 -14.50
C LEU A 62 6.17 9.99 -13.70
N ALA A 63 6.61 10.16 -12.44
CA ALA A 63 6.17 11.23 -11.54
C ALA A 63 4.66 11.27 -11.23
N LEU A 64 3.92 10.17 -11.47
CA LEU A 64 2.49 10.07 -11.14
C LEU A 64 2.25 9.83 -9.64
N LEU A 65 3.24 9.27 -8.94
CA LEU A 65 3.20 8.97 -7.51
C LEU A 65 4.50 9.42 -6.82
N PRO A 66 4.42 9.96 -5.59
CA PRO A 66 5.60 10.41 -4.86
C PRO A 66 6.44 9.24 -4.31
N TYR A 67 7.75 9.45 -4.23
CA TYR A 67 8.68 8.56 -3.52
C TYR A 67 8.68 8.79 -2.00
N VAL A 68 8.50 10.05 -1.60
CA VAL A 68 8.51 10.50 -0.21
C VAL A 68 7.23 11.29 0.02
N GLY A 69 6.44 10.87 1.00
CA GLY A 69 5.28 11.62 1.46
C GLY A 69 5.57 12.34 2.77
N GLU A 70 4.78 13.36 3.07
CA GLU A 70 4.97 14.20 4.25
C GLU A 70 4.70 13.41 5.55
N PRO A 71 5.65 13.37 6.49
CA PRO A 71 5.40 12.84 7.82
C PRO A 71 4.43 13.78 8.54
N LYS A 72 3.40 13.22 9.18
CA LYS A 72 2.60 13.99 10.13
C LYS A 72 3.50 14.39 11.30
N ILE A 73 3.71 15.69 11.48
CA ILE A 73 4.30 16.23 12.69
C ILE A 73 3.24 16.05 13.78
N ILE A 74 3.39 15.02 14.61
CA ILE A 74 2.58 14.89 15.83
C ILE A 74 3.33 15.73 16.87
N PRO A 75 2.81 16.90 17.29
CA PRO A 75 3.42 17.64 18.39
C PRO A 75 3.44 16.72 19.61
N ASP A 76 4.60 16.56 20.23
CA ASP A 76 4.75 15.70 21.41
C ASP A 76 3.82 16.21 22.51
N SER A 77 2.73 15.49 22.74
CA SER A 77 1.73 15.82 23.75
C SER A 77 2.11 15.27 25.13
N ARG A 78 3.28 14.64 25.27
CA ARG A 78 3.76 14.16 26.58
C ARG A 78 3.98 15.37 27.49
N PRO A 79 3.30 15.44 28.64
CA PRO A 79 3.64 16.46 29.63
C PRO A 79 5.09 16.21 30.05
N ARG A 80 5.95 17.23 29.95
CA ARG A 80 7.31 17.16 30.51
C ARG A 80 7.14 16.86 32.00
N ARG A 81 7.47 15.65 32.43
CA ARG A 81 7.51 15.31 33.86
C ARG A 81 8.41 16.33 34.54
N ARG A 82 7.82 17.23 35.33
CA ARG A 82 8.58 18.08 36.25
C ARG A 82 9.20 17.15 37.28
N ARG A 83 10.52 17.25 37.45
CA ARG A 83 11.24 16.61 38.55
C ARG A 83 10.79 17.20 39.86
#